data_AF-A0ABD2TQH3-F1
#
_entry.id   AF-A0ABD2TQH3-F1
#
_cell.length_a   1.000
_cell.length_b   1.000
_cell.length_c   1.000
_cell.angle_alpha   90.00
_cell.angle_beta   90.00
_cell.angle_gamma   90.00
#
_symmetry.space_group_name_H-M   'P 1'
#
loop_
_entity.id
_entity.type
_entity.pdbx_description
1 polymer ?
#
loop_
_entity_poly.entity_id
_entity_poly.type
_entity_poly.pdbx_seq_one_letter_code
_entity_poly.pdbx_strand_id
1 'polypeptide(L)'
;MRELCILILNKANKAKQEIPHICGRKSFRAVSFEKRDTNTGKEPNFQKLWELTHMKNRHWVNDVSSELNDKVKEIVADQIQENEEEIDADPIANAAFVRIMGEKSGYYRGQSSGIKPSRRSMNEIQEQLQAKQKETEEERRKRESVEDKLIEVQKKLEEEQENREIMETRLVRDQKMAKEGIKALVSHMQISKSGLPSAIFNIITDSSDSDVANPTSFMNFIGDERA
;
A
#
# COMPACT_ATOMS: atom_id res chain seq x y z
N MET A 1 -24.68 54.77 -32.43
CA MET A 1 -24.22 53.86 -33.52
C MET A 1 -23.08 52.94 -33.09
N ARG A 2 -21.91 53.44 -32.66
CA ARG A 2 -20.76 52.58 -32.27
C ARG A 2 -21.06 51.60 -31.13
N GLU A 3 -21.76 52.02 -30.07
CA GLU A 3 -22.12 51.14 -28.96
C GLU A 3 -23.11 50.03 -29.36
N LEU A 4 -24.05 50.33 -30.25
CA LEU A 4 -25.02 49.37 -30.75
C LEU A 4 -24.32 48.25 -31.56
N CYS A 5 -23.34 48.61 -32.41
CA CYS A 5 -22.54 47.65 -33.15
C CYS A 5 -21.71 46.73 -32.25
N ILE A 6 -21.11 47.28 -31.19
CA ILE A 6 -20.34 46.51 -30.20
C ILE A 6 -21.23 45.49 -29.49
N LEU A 7 -22.44 45.88 -29.09
CA LEU A 7 -23.38 44.97 -28.44
C LEU A 7 -23.83 43.82 -29.35
N ILE A 8 -24.08 44.11 -30.63
CA ILE A 8 -24.49 43.11 -31.62
C ILE A 8 -23.36 42.10 -31.87
N LEU A 9 -22.12 42.59 -32.07
CA LEU A 9 -20.94 41.74 -32.25
C LEU A 9 -20.67 40.87 -31.02
N ASN A 10 -20.79 41.44 -29.81
CA ASN A 10 -20.60 40.70 -28.57
C ASN A 10 -21.67 39.61 -28.39
N LYS A 11 -22.92 39.88 -28.77
CA LYS A 11 -24.00 38.89 -28.73
C LYS A 11 -23.74 37.73 -29.72
N ALA A 12 -23.29 38.05 -30.93
CA ALA A 12 -22.93 37.04 -31.94
C ALA A 12 -21.71 36.19 -31.50
N ASN A 13 -20.72 36.80 -30.85
CA ASN A 13 -19.57 36.08 -30.30
C ASN A 13 -19.96 35.20 -29.11
N LYS A 14 -20.87 35.65 -28.25
CA LYS A 14 -21.38 34.86 -27.13
C LYS A 14 -22.14 33.61 -27.61
N ALA A 15 -22.88 33.72 -28.71
CA ALA A 15 -23.58 32.58 -29.32
C ALA A 15 -22.62 31.50 -29.87
N LYS A 16 -21.34 31.82 -30.11
CA LYS A 16 -20.31 30.89 -30.59
C LYS A 16 -19.52 30.22 -29.46
N GLN A 17 -19.79 30.57 -28.19
CA GLN A 17 -19.08 29.98 -27.05
C GLN A 17 -19.62 28.57 -26.79
N GLU A 18 -18.75 27.57 -26.87
CA GLU A 18 -19.06 26.16 -26.56
C GLU A 18 -19.56 25.98 -25.12
N ILE A 19 -19.03 26.79 -24.19
CA ILE A 19 -19.42 26.76 -22.78
C ILE A 19 -19.81 28.19 -22.36
N PRO A 20 -21.12 28.51 -22.33
CA PRO A 20 -21.59 29.84 -21.97
C PRO A 20 -21.54 30.07 -20.45
N HIS A 21 -21.14 31.28 -20.04
CA HIS A 21 -21.15 31.73 -18.65
C HIS A 21 -22.16 32.87 -18.39
N ILE A 22 -22.52 33.07 -17.12
CA ILE A 22 -23.54 34.03 -16.68
C ILE A 22 -22.99 35.34 -16.07
N CYS A 23 -21.67 35.53 -16.01
CA CYS A 23 -21.02 36.71 -15.41
C CYS A 23 -21.26 38.04 -16.15
N GLY A 24 -21.94 38.01 -17.30
CA GLY A 24 -22.28 39.21 -18.05
C GLY A 24 -21.02 39.94 -18.54
N ARG A 25 -20.79 41.16 -18.04
CA ARG A 25 -19.60 41.97 -18.34
C ARG A 25 -18.49 41.83 -17.29
N LYS A 26 -18.74 41.16 -16.17
CA LYS A 26 -17.74 40.97 -15.12
C LYS A 26 -16.75 39.88 -15.55
N SER A 27 -15.47 40.11 -15.26
CA SER A 27 -14.44 39.08 -15.43
C SER A 27 -14.54 38.03 -14.32
N PHE A 28 -14.03 36.82 -14.56
CA PHE A 28 -14.00 35.76 -13.54
C PHE A 28 -13.20 36.16 -12.31
N ARG A 29 -12.16 36.98 -12.47
CA ARG A 29 -11.40 37.54 -11.34
C ARG A 29 -12.24 38.47 -10.48
N ALA A 30 -13.07 39.33 -11.08
CA ALA A 30 -13.97 40.19 -10.32
C ALA A 30 -15.00 39.36 -9.54
N VAL A 31 -15.53 38.30 -10.17
CA VAL A 31 -16.45 37.38 -9.51
C VAL A 31 -15.78 36.62 -8.36
N SER A 32 -14.55 36.13 -8.56
CA SER A 32 -13.75 35.47 -7.51
C SER A 32 -13.52 36.41 -6.31
N PHE A 33 -13.08 37.65 -6.59
CA PHE A 33 -12.83 38.66 -5.56
C PHE A 33 -14.09 39.01 -4.75
N GLU A 34 -15.24 39.20 -5.42
CA GLU A 34 -16.52 39.48 -4.78
C GLU A 34 -17.05 38.31 -3.94
N LYS A 35 -16.57 37.09 -4.20
CA LYS A 35 -17.00 35.85 -3.56
C LYS A 35 -15.96 35.27 -2.62
N ARG A 36 -14.97 36.07 -2.22
CA ARG A 36 -14.05 35.73 -1.15
C ARG A 36 -14.80 35.48 0.15
N ASP A 37 -14.32 34.53 0.92
CA ASP A 37 -14.79 34.32 2.28
C ASP A 37 -14.50 35.58 3.11
N THR A 38 -15.55 36.10 3.76
CA THR A 38 -15.46 37.32 4.56
C THR A 38 -14.55 37.18 5.78
N ASN A 39 -14.35 35.95 6.27
CA ASN A 39 -13.59 35.68 7.48
C ASN A 39 -12.12 35.35 7.18
N THR A 40 -11.88 34.55 6.14
CA THR A 40 -10.51 34.09 5.79
C THR A 40 -9.87 34.91 4.66
N GLY A 41 -10.66 35.68 3.90
CA GLY A 41 -10.20 36.42 2.73
C GLY A 41 -9.78 35.53 1.56
N LYS A 42 -9.91 34.20 1.67
CA LYS A 42 -9.53 33.24 0.64
C LYS A 42 -10.49 33.33 -0.55
N GLU A 43 -9.93 33.23 -1.75
CA GLU A 43 -10.70 33.15 -2.98
C GLU A 43 -11.34 31.76 -3.13
N PRO A 44 -12.52 31.68 -3.78
CA PRO A 44 -13.15 30.39 -4.08
C PRO A 44 -12.23 29.54 -4.97
N ASN A 45 -12.17 28.23 -4.69
CA ASN A 45 -11.49 27.27 -5.54
C ASN A 45 -12.10 27.24 -6.96
N PHE A 46 -11.41 26.64 -7.93
CA PHE A 46 -11.81 26.66 -9.34
C PHE A 46 -13.15 25.97 -9.58
N GLN A 47 -13.45 24.90 -8.84
CA GLN A 47 -14.74 24.24 -8.90
C GLN A 47 -15.87 25.16 -8.40
N LYS A 48 -15.66 25.86 -7.29
CA LYS A 48 -16.62 26.79 -6.73
C LYS A 48 -16.82 28.01 -7.62
N LEU A 49 -15.74 28.52 -8.20
CA LEU A 49 -15.81 29.57 -9.21
C LEU A 49 -16.58 29.10 -10.45
N TRP A 50 -16.40 27.85 -10.87
CA TRP A 50 -17.16 27.25 -11.97
C TRP A 50 -18.67 27.22 -11.69
N GLU A 51 -19.07 26.72 -10.51
CA GLU A 51 -20.47 26.76 -10.06
C GLU A 51 -21.04 28.18 -10.08
N LEU A 52 -20.32 29.15 -9.51
CA LEU A 52 -20.75 30.56 -9.44
C LEU A 52 -20.97 31.20 -10.81
N THR A 53 -20.30 30.70 -11.84
CA THR A 53 -20.19 31.34 -13.15
C THR A 53 -20.97 30.63 -14.24
N HIS A 54 -21.32 29.35 -14.01
CA HIS A 54 -22.00 28.47 -14.97
C HIS A 54 -23.28 27.84 -14.39
N MET A 55 -23.75 28.30 -13.22
CA MET A 55 -25.01 27.86 -12.61
C MET A 55 -25.95 29.05 -12.42
N LYS A 56 -27.18 28.94 -12.93
CA LYS A 56 -28.26 29.93 -12.74
C LYS A 56 -29.41 29.28 -12.00
N ASN A 57 -29.85 29.87 -10.89
CA ASN A 57 -30.97 29.35 -10.08
C ASN A 57 -30.82 27.86 -9.74
N ARG A 58 -29.61 27.42 -9.35
CA ARG A 58 -29.25 26.01 -9.07
C ARG A 58 -29.29 25.04 -10.26
N HIS A 59 -29.45 25.55 -11.48
CA HIS A 59 -29.40 24.75 -12.71
C HIS A 59 -28.15 25.10 -13.50
N TRP A 60 -27.50 24.09 -14.09
CA TRP A 60 -26.37 24.31 -14.99
C TRP A 60 -26.83 25.00 -16.27
N VAL A 61 -26.00 25.91 -16.77
CA VAL A 61 -26.32 26.66 -17.99
C VAL A 61 -26.16 25.78 -19.24
N ASN A 62 -25.36 24.70 -19.15
CA ASN A 62 -25.17 23.71 -20.20
C ASN A 62 -24.81 22.34 -19.57
N ASP A 63 -25.19 21.25 -20.24
CA ASP A 63 -24.90 19.87 -19.82
C ASP A 63 -23.40 19.61 -19.72
N VAL A 64 -22.60 20.17 -20.63
CA VAL A 64 -21.12 20.12 -20.60
C VAL A 64 -20.56 20.72 -19.31
N SER A 65 -21.21 21.72 -18.73
CA SER A 65 -20.78 22.34 -17.47
C SER A 65 -21.06 21.44 -16.27
N SER A 66 -22.17 20.68 -16.31
CA SER A 66 -22.50 19.69 -15.30
C SER A 66 -21.54 18.51 -15.35
N GLU A 67 -21.36 17.92 -16.54
CA GLU A 67 -20.50 16.74 -16.73
C GLU A 67 -19.05 17.01 -16.28
N LEU A 68 -18.54 18.20 -16.58
CA LEU A 68 -17.21 18.62 -16.11
C LEU A 68 -17.14 18.65 -14.58
N ASN A 69 -18.14 19.27 -13.94
CA ASN A 69 -18.16 19.37 -12.49
C ASN A 69 -18.29 18.00 -11.82
N ASP A 70 -19.05 17.08 -12.42
CA ASP A 70 -19.21 15.73 -11.91
C ASP A 70 -17.88 14.94 -12.02
N LYS A 71 -17.15 15.07 -13.13
CA LYS A 71 -15.80 14.50 -13.28
C LYS A 71 -14.80 15.08 -12.27
N VAL A 72 -14.88 16.38 -11.96
CA VAL A 72 -14.02 16.98 -10.93
C VAL A 72 -14.31 16.36 -9.57
N LYS A 73 -15.60 16.19 -9.22
CA LYS A 73 -15.99 15.56 -7.94
C LYS A 73 -15.50 14.12 -7.83
N GLU A 74 -15.62 13.35 -8.91
CA GLU A 74 -15.12 11.96 -8.98
C GLU A 74 -13.62 11.91 -8.67
N ILE A 75 -12.80 12.70 -9.38
CA ILE A 75 -11.35 12.73 -9.15
C ILE A 75 -10.98 13.19 -7.74
N VAL A 76 -11.71 14.17 -7.19
CA VAL A 76 -11.48 14.64 -5.81
C VAL A 76 -11.84 13.56 -4.79
N ALA A 77 -12.94 12.84 -4.98
CA ALA A 77 -13.37 11.77 -4.11
C ALA A 77 -12.34 10.62 -4.10
N ASP A 78 -11.87 10.20 -5.27
CA ASP A 78 -10.85 9.17 -5.42
C ASP A 78 -9.54 9.55 -4.70
N GLN A 79 -9.08 10.79 -4.87
CA GLN A 79 -7.83 11.26 -4.25
C GLN A 79 -7.93 11.48 -2.74
N ILE A 80 -9.11 11.84 -2.22
CA ILE A 80 -9.32 11.94 -0.77
C ILE A 80 -9.40 10.53 -0.15
N GLN A 81 -9.98 9.54 -0.85
CA GLN A 81 -10.06 8.18 -0.35
C GLN A 81 -8.67 7.48 -0.29
N GLU A 82 -7.76 7.81 -1.20
CA GLU A 82 -6.39 7.27 -1.20
C GLU A 82 -5.46 7.92 -0.16
N ASN A 83 -5.76 9.13 0.33
CA ASN A 83 -4.91 9.83 1.30
C ASN A 83 -5.57 9.83 2.70
N GLU A 84 -5.02 9.09 3.65
CA GLU A 84 -5.49 9.06 5.06
C GLU A 84 -5.24 10.38 5.83
N GLU A 85 -4.42 11.29 5.28
CA GLU A 85 -4.17 12.61 5.88
C GLU A 85 -5.26 13.62 5.48
N GLU A 86 -5.66 14.47 6.44
CA GLU A 86 -6.57 15.61 6.26
C GLU A 86 -5.93 16.69 5.37
N ILE A 87 -5.77 16.37 4.09
CA ILE A 87 -5.27 17.29 3.08
C ILE A 87 -6.40 18.25 2.70
N ASP A 88 -6.10 19.55 2.69
CA ASP A 88 -7.00 20.59 2.20
C ASP A 88 -7.55 20.20 0.81
N ALA A 89 -8.88 20.08 0.68
CA ALA A 89 -9.55 19.62 -0.53
C ALA A 89 -9.44 20.64 -1.68
N ASP A 90 -9.15 21.91 -1.38
CA ASP A 90 -9.07 23.00 -2.36
C ASP A 90 -7.95 22.81 -3.40
N PRO A 91 -6.69 22.51 -3.01
CA PRO A 91 -5.63 22.13 -3.94
C PRO A 91 -5.98 20.95 -4.86
N ILE A 92 -6.61 19.92 -4.31
CA ILE A 92 -6.99 18.70 -5.04
C ILE A 92 -8.05 19.01 -6.09
N ALA A 93 -9.10 19.76 -5.71
CA ALA A 93 -10.16 20.20 -6.60
C ALA A 93 -9.61 21.09 -7.73
N ASN A 94 -8.68 21.99 -7.42
CA ASN A 94 -8.03 22.84 -8.42
C ASN A 94 -7.23 22.01 -9.43
N ALA A 95 -6.41 21.06 -8.95
CA ALA A 95 -5.61 20.20 -9.82
C ALA A 95 -6.48 19.31 -10.73
N ALA A 96 -7.55 18.71 -10.18
CA ALA A 96 -8.52 17.93 -10.94
C ALA A 96 -9.20 18.77 -12.03
N PHE A 97 -9.60 20.00 -11.69
CA PHE A 97 -10.21 20.94 -12.65
C PHE A 97 -9.28 21.27 -13.82
N VAL A 98 -7.99 21.52 -13.53
CA VAL A 98 -6.99 21.78 -14.57
C VAL A 98 -6.77 20.56 -15.47
N ARG A 99 -6.72 19.36 -14.88
CA ARG A 99 -6.57 18.09 -15.63
C ARG A 99 -7.70 17.87 -16.62
N ILE A 100 -8.95 18.17 -16.23
CA ILE A 100 -10.14 17.96 -17.07
C ILE A 100 -10.24 19.02 -18.17
N MET A 101 -9.96 20.29 -17.86
CA MET A 101 -10.11 21.39 -18.81
C MET A 101 -9.03 21.42 -19.90
N GLY A 102 -7.88 20.81 -19.64
CA GLY A 102 -6.71 20.81 -20.51
C GLY A 102 -6.00 22.17 -20.55
N GLU A 103 -4.69 22.14 -20.74
CA GLU A 103 -3.90 23.35 -20.96
C GLU A 103 -4.06 23.84 -22.40
N LYS A 104 -4.67 25.00 -22.60
CA LYS A 104 -4.52 25.75 -23.87
C LYS A 104 -3.74 27.03 -23.61
N SER A 105 -2.75 27.29 -24.46
CA SER A 105 -1.87 28.47 -24.49
C SER A 105 -2.42 29.69 -23.72
N GLY A 106 -1.98 29.83 -22.47
CA GLY A 106 -2.15 31.03 -21.66
C GLY A 106 -3.49 31.22 -20.94
N TYR A 107 -4.48 30.33 -21.11
CA TYR A 107 -5.82 30.46 -20.52
C TYR A 107 -6.49 29.09 -20.29
N TYR A 108 -7.19 28.91 -19.17
CA TYR A 108 -8.05 27.74 -18.97
C TYR A 108 -9.26 27.82 -19.91
N ARG A 109 -9.58 26.72 -20.61
CA ARG A 109 -10.74 26.61 -21.50
C ARG A 109 -12.01 27.02 -20.72
N GLY A 110 -12.89 27.84 -21.30
CA GLY A 110 -14.13 28.30 -20.64
C GLY A 110 -13.99 29.50 -19.68
N GLN A 111 -12.78 29.90 -19.30
CA GLN A 111 -12.56 31.13 -18.54
C GLN A 111 -12.00 32.27 -19.43
N SER A 112 -12.87 33.00 -20.13
CA SER A 112 -12.54 34.32 -20.68
C SER A 112 -12.07 35.28 -19.57
N SER A 113 -10.74 35.44 -19.48
CA SER A 113 -10.02 36.44 -18.68
C SER A 113 -10.00 36.18 -17.17
N GLY A 114 -9.13 35.26 -16.74
CA GLY A 114 -8.75 35.09 -15.33
C GLY A 114 -7.48 34.25 -15.18
N ILE A 115 -6.46 34.85 -14.56
CA ILE A 115 -5.22 34.25 -14.00
C ILE A 115 -4.39 33.40 -14.97
N LYS A 116 -3.24 33.92 -15.40
CA LYS A 116 -2.14 33.07 -15.91
C LYS A 116 -1.68 32.20 -14.75
N PRO A 117 -1.73 30.86 -14.83
CA PRO A 117 -0.85 30.07 -13.99
C PRO A 117 0.58 30.49 -14.30
N SER A 118 1.38 30.78 -13.27
CA SER A 118 2.81 30.92 -13.46
C SER A 118 3.31 29.56 -13.97
N ARG A 119 3.90 29.52 -15.16
CA ARG A 119 4.45 28.26 -15.72
C ARG A 119 5.41 27.57 -14.74
N ARG A 120 6.05 28.34 -13.85
CA ARG A 120 6.92 27.80 -12.78
C ARG A 120 6.11 27.09 -11.69
N SER A 121 5.03 27.69 -11.19
CA SER A 121 4.25 27.07 -10.11
C SER A 121 3.50 25.83 -10.58
N MET A 122 3.09 25.77 -11.86
CA MET A 122 2.47 24.57 -12.43
C MET A 122 3.46 23.42 -12.53
N ASN A 123 4.68 23.69 -13.00
CA ASN A 123 5.73 22.67 -13.05
C ASN A 123 6.09 22.19 -11.64
N GLU A 124 6.22 23.09 -10.67
CA GLU A 124 6.49 22.74 -9.27
C GLU A 124 5.37 21.87 -8.67
N ILE A 125 4.10 22.23 -8.91
CA ILE A 125 2.95 21.44 -8.42
C ILE A 125 2.91 20.07 -9.11
N GLN A 126 3.15 20.02 -10.43
CA GLN A 126 3.15 18.77 -11.19
C GLN A 126 4.32 17.85 -10.78
N GLU A 127 5.49 18.43 -10.54
CA GLU A 127 6.69 17.72 -10.08
C GLU A 127 6.52 17.20 -8.66
N GLN A 128 5.90 17.99 -7.76
CA GLN A 128 5.51 17.51 -6.43
C GLN A 128 4.49 16.38 -6.49
N LEU A 129 3.51 16.47 -7.39
CA LEU A 129 2.50 15.42 -7.56
C LEU A 129 3.12 14.12 -8.09
N GLN A 130 4.03 14.22 -9.07
CA GLN A 130 4.78 13.09 -9.60
C GLN A 130 5.74 12.49 -8.58
N ALA A 131 6.40 13.33 -7.78
CA ALA A 131 7.28 12.88 -6.70
C ALA A 131 6.50 12.11 -5.64
N LYS A 132 5.35 12.64 -5.19
CA LYS A 132 4.46 11.92 -4.25
C LYS A 132 3.95 10.60 -4.83
N GLN A 133 3.47 10.58 -6.08
CA GLN A 133 3.04 9.34 -6.72
C GLN A 133 4.15 8.30 -6.80
N LYS A 134 5.37 8.73 -7.12
CA LYS A 134 6.53 7.84 -7.18
C LYS A 134 6.93 7.32 -5.80
N GLU A 135 6.87 8.16 -4.78
CA GLU A 135 7.14 7.78 -3.38
C GLU A 135 6.12 6.74 -2.89
N THR A 136 4.82 6.96 -3.14
CA THR A 136 3.76 6.01 -2.79
C THR A 136 3.93 4.67 -3.52
N GLU A 137 4.27 4.70 -4.81
CA GLU A 137 4.54 3.47 -5.59
C GLU A 137 5.80 2.74 -5.12
N GLU A 138 6.85 3.46 -4.73
CA GLU A 138 8.05 2.85 -4.15
C GLU A 138 7.77 2.21 -2.78
N GLU A 139 6.95 2.86 -1.94
CA GLU A 139 6.52 2.29 -0.67
C GLU A 139 5.67 1.04 -0.89
N ARG A 140 4.73 1.07 -1.85
CA ARG A 140 3.92 -0.08 -2.25
C ARG A 140 4.80 -1.25 -2.68
N ARG A 141 5.81 -1.01 -3.53
CA ARG A 141 6.77 -2.04 -3.95
C ARG A 141 7.59 -2.61 -2.79
N LYS A 142 7.98 -1.78 -1.82
CA LYS A 142 8.69 -2.26 -0.62
C LYS A 142 7.79 -3.16 0.22
N ARG A 143 6.51 -2.80 0.40
CA ARG A 143 5.52 -3.62 1.12
C ARG A 143 5.33 -4.97 0.44
N GLU A 144 5.13 -4.98 -0.88
CA GLU A 144 4.99 -6.19 -1.70
C GLU A 144 6.23 -7.10 -1.57
N SER A 145 7.44 -6.52 -1.63
CA SER A 145 8.68 -7.30 -1.45
C SER A 145 8.83 -7.89 -0.05
N VAL A 146 8.32 -7.22 0.99
CA VAL A 146 8.33 -7.75 2.36
C VAL A 146 7.30 -8.87 2.50
N GLU A 147 6.13 -8.71 1.90
CA GLU A 147 5.07 -9.72 1.89
C GLU A 147 5.52 -11.01 1.19
N ASP A 148 6.16 -10.91 0.02
CA ASP A 148 6.75 -12.05 -0.69
C ASP A 148 7.75 -12.83 0.18
N LYS A 149 8.64 -12.10 0.87
CA LYS A 149 9.61 -12.72 1.80
C LYS A 149 8.93 -13.39 2.98
N LEU A 150 7.82 -12.82 3.47
CA LEU A 150 7.08 -13.36 4.60
C LEU A 150 6.37 -14.67 4.21
N ILE A 151 5.81 -14.74 3.00
CA ILE A 151 5.24 -15.96 2.44
C ILE A 151 6.33 -17.04 2.29
N GLU A 152 7.52 -16.68 1.79
CA GLU A 152 8.65 -17.63 1.66
C GLU A 152 9.10 -18.18 3.02
N VAL A 153 9.20 -17.31 4.04
CA VAL A 153 9.57 -17.71 5.40
C VAL A 153 8.50 -18.60 6.03
N GLN A 154 7.21 -18.27 5.86
CA GLN A 154 6.12 -19.12 6.34
C GLN A 154 6.18 -20.51 5.72
N LYS A 155 6.40 -20.60 4.40
CA LYS A 155 6.54 -21.89 3.71
C LYS A 155 7.72 -22.70 4.26
N LYS A 156 8.89 -22.07 4.44
CA LYS A 156 10.07 -22.75 5.00
C LYS A 156 9.84 -23.22 6.43
N LEU A 157 9.09 -22.45 7.23
CA LEU A 157 8.75 -22.82 8.59
C LEU A 157 7.81 -24.04 8.63
N GLU A 158 6.83 -24.09 7.72
CA GLU A 158 5.90 -25.21 7.59
C GLU A 158 6.63 -26.49 7.16
N GLU A 159 7.54 -26.41 6.18
CA GLU A 159 8.40 -27.53 5.77
C GLU A 159 9.31 -28.03 6.93
N GLU A 160 9.85 -27.11 7.75
CA GLU A 160 10.66 -27.49 8.91
C GLU A 160 9.82 -28.16 10.02
N GLN A 161 8.58 -27.71 10.22
CA GLN A 161 7.65 -28.33 11.16
C GLN A 161 7.29 -29.75 10.72
N GLU A 162 6.94 -29.96 9.45
CA GLU A 162 6.67 -31.30 8.91
C GLU A 162 7.89 -32.22 9.07
N ASN A 163 9.09 -31.72 8.77
CA ASN A 163 10.32 -32.50 8.96
C ASN A 163 10.60 -32.87 10.43
N ARG A 164 10.28 -31.96 11.38
CA ARG A 164 10.37 -32.26 12.82
C ARG A 164 9.41 -33.37 13.22
N GLU A 165 8.16 -33.32 12.76
CA GLU A 165 7.16 -34.36 13.04
C GLU A 165 7.57 -35.72 12.44
N ILE A 166 8.11 -35.73 11.22
CA ILE A 166 8.62 -36.96 10.59
C ILE A 166 9.80 -37.53 11.39
N MET A 167 10.71 -36.69 11.89
CA MET A 167 11.82 -37.16 12.72
C MET A 167 11.33 -37.71 14.06
N GLU A 168 10.40 -37.03 14.72
CA GLU A 168 9.84 -37.47 15.99
C GLU A 168 9.12 -38.83 15.87
N THR A 169 8.30 -39.00 14.83
CA THR A 169 7.62 -40.28 14.57
C THR A 169 8.60 -41.42 14.27
N ARG A 170 9.73 -41.14 13.58
CA ARG A 170 10.80 -42.13 13.37
C ARG A 170 11.48 -42.51 14.68
N LEU A 171 11.87 -41.54 15.51
CA LEU A 171 12.49 -41.79 16.80
C LEU A 171 11.60 -42.61 17.73
N VAL A 172 10.30 -42.30 17.78
CA VAL A 172 9.32 -43.08 18.57
C VAL A 172 9.23 -44.53 18.08
N ARG A 173 9.22 -44.74 16.76
CA ARG A 173 9.20 -46.10 16.18
C ARG A 173 10.47 -46.87 16.54
N ASP A 174 11.64 -46.26 16.39
CA ASP A 174 12.92 -46.90 16.66
C ASP A 174 13.09 -47.20 18.15
N GLN A 175 12.67 -46.29 19.02
CA GLN A 175 12.65 -46.51 20.46
C GLN A 175 11.72 -47.68 20.84
N LYS A 176 10.57 -47.81 20.17
CA LYS A 176 9.64 -48.93 20.38
C LYS A 176 10.28 -50.26 19.95
N MET A 177 10.86 -50.31 18.75
CA MET A 177 11.56 -51.50 18.24
C MET A 177 12.71 -51.92 19.15
N ALA A 178 13.49 -50.96 19.68
CA ALA A 178 14.58 -51.25 20.61
C ALA A 178 14.06 -51.82 21.94
N LYS A 179 12.98 -51.26 22.51
CA LYS A 179 12.35 -51.78 23.73
C LYS A 179 11.83 -53.21 23.52
N GLU A 180 11.23 -53.50 22.36
CA GLU A 180 10.76 -54.84 22.00
C GLU A 180 11.93 -55.82 21.82
N GLY A 181 13.01 -55.41 21.16
CA GLY A 181 14.23 -56.22 21.00
C GLY A 181 14.89 -56.56 22.33
N ILE A 182 15.03 -55.58 23.23
CA ILE A 182 15.55 -55.81 24.59
C ILE A 182 14.64 -56.78 25.34
N LYS A 183 13.33 -56.61 25.28
CA LYS A 183 12.36 -57.52 25.91
C LYS A 183 12.53 -58.96 25.41
N ALA A 184 12.67 -59.15 24.10
CA ALA A 184 12.88 -60.47 23.50
C ALA A 184 14.20 -61.12 24.00
N LEU A 185 15.29 -60.37 24.04
CA LEU A 185 16.57 -60.85 24.57
C LEU A 185 16.47 -61.25 26.05
N VAL A 186 15.82 -60.42 26.87
CA VAL A 186 15.59 -60.73 28.29
C VAL A 186 14.76 -62.00 28.45
N SER A 187 13.71 -62.19 27.65
CA SER A 187 12.93 -63.42 27.65
C SER A 187 13.77 -64.64 27.28
N HIS A 188 14.62 -64.55 26.25
CA HIS A 188 15.54 -65.64 25.89
C HIS A 188 16.54 -65.96 27.01
N MET A 189 17.08 -64.96 27.71
CA MET A 189 17.98 -65.16 28.84
C MET A 189 17.30 -65.79 30.06
N GLN A 190 16.03 -65.47 30.33
CA GLN A 190 15.29 -66.09 31.43
C GLN A 190 14.98 -67.57 31.13
N ILE A 191 14.66 -67.89 29.88
CA ILE A 191 14.45 -69.28 29.43
C ILE A 191 15.74 -70.10 29.59
N SER A 192 16.89 -69.58 29.16
CA SER A 192 18.17 -70.30 29.29
C SER A 192 18.63 -70.49 30.74
N LYS A 193 18.34 -69.54 31.64
CA LYS A 193 18.59 -69.69 33.09
C LYS A 193 17.78 -70.81 33.74
N SER A 194 16.55 -71.04 33.26
CA SER A 194 15.69 -72.11 33.80
C SER A 194 16.06 -73.52 33.32
N GLY A 195 16.93 -73.64 32.30
CA GLY A 195 17.36 -74.92 31.72
C GLY A 195 18.80 -75.35 32.03
N LEU A 196 19.62 -74.49 32.67
CA LEU A 196 21.02 -74.79 33.00
C LEU A 196 21.18 -75.18 34.49
N PRO A 197 21.96 -76.23 34.82
CA PRO A 197 22.27 -76.58 36.20
C PRO A 197 22.96 -75.42 36.93
N SER A 198 22.53 -75.13 38.17
CA SER A 198 22.97 -73.97 38.97
C SER A 198 24.51 -73.82 39.12
N ALA A 199 25.28 -74.90 38.95
CA ALA A 199 26.74 -74.90 39.03
C ALA A 199 27.43 -74.16 37.87
N ILE A 200 26.85 -74.14 36.67
CA ILE A 200 27.45 -73.47 35.49
C ILE A 200 27.24 -71.95 35.56
N PHE A 201 26.15 -71.50 36.19
CA PHE A 201 25.80 -70.08 36.28
C PHE A 201 26.73 -69.27 37.19
N ASN A 202 27.24 -69.89 38.26
CA ASN A 202 28.18 -69.25 39.19
C ASN A 202 29.56 -68.98 38.54
N ILE A 203 30.00 -69.84 37.60
CA ILE A 203 31.30 -69.67 36.93
C ILE A 203 31.30 -68.45 35.98
N ILE A 204 30.17 -68.14 35.35
CA ILE A 204 30.06 -67.04 34.36
C ILE A 204 29.96 -65.67 35.07
N THR A 205 29.30 -65.62 36.22
CA THR A 205 29.09 -64.36 36.95
C THR A 205 30.34 -63.86 37.64
N ASP A 206 31.20 -64.76 38.13
CA ASP A 206 32.51 -64.41 38.73
C ASP A 206 33.55 -63.91 37.70
N SER A 207 33.32 -64.08 36.40
CA SER A 207 34.26 -63.66 35.34
C SER A 207 33.96 -62.27 34.73
N SER A 208 32.84 -61.62 35.08
CA SER A 208 32.43 -60.34 34.50
C SER A 208 32.88 -59.09 35.27
N ASP A 209 33.48 -59.25 36.45
CA ASP A 209 34.18 -58.16 37.14
C ASP A 209 35.60 -58.02 36.56
N SER A 210 35.71 -57.37 35.40
CA SER A 210 36.99 -56.81 34.96
C SER A 210 36.77 -55.39 34.46
N ASP A 211 37.47 -54.47 35.12
CA ASP A 211 37.46 -53.02 34.95
C ASP A 211 37.48 -52.58 33.47
N VAL A 212 36.45 -51.84 33.05
CA VAL A 212 36.54 -50.99 31.86
C VAL A 212 36.60 -49.53 32.30
N ALA A 213 37.81 -49.01 32.19
CA ALA A 213 38.19 -47.64 32.43
C ALA A 213 37.37 -46.63 31.63
N ASN A 214 37.08 -45.54 32.31
CA ASN A 214 36.58 -44.26 31.84
C ASN A 214 37.42 -43.71 30.65
N PRO A 215 36.83 -43.25 29.52
CA PRO A 215 37.50 -42.37 28.59
C PRO A 215 37.01 -40.93 28.76
N THR A 216 37.92 -40.13 29.30
CA THR A 216 37.96 -38.67 29.40
C THR A 216 37.60 -37.93 28.09
N SER A 217 36.85 -36.83 28.25
CA SER A 217 37.12 -35.50 27.67
C SER A 217 37.60 -35.42 26.20
N PHE A 218 36.73 -35.00 25.28
CA PHE A 218 37.13 -34.30 24.05
C PHE A 218 36.04 -33.28 23.62
N MET A 219 36.50 -32.06 23.28
CA MET A 219 35.79 -30.92 22.68
C MET A 219 34.83 -30.08 23.55
N ASN A 220 35.41 -29.06 24.20
CA ASN A 220 34.81 -27.72 24.27
C ASN A 220 35.91 -26.68 24.06
N PHE A 221 36.20 -26.39 22.80
CA PHE A 221 36.92 -25.18 22.38
C PHE A 221 36.52 -24.91 20.93
N ILE A 222 35.72 -23.86 20.71
CA ILE A 222 35.63 -23.00 19.51
C ILE A 222 34.45 -22.04 19.77
N GLY A 223 34.73 -20.73 19.76
CA GLY A 223 33.69 -19.70 19.61
C GLY A 223 33.85 -18.43 20.44
N ASP A 224 35.04 -17.80 20.44
CA ASP A 224 35.16 -16.37 20.73
C ASP A 224 35.57 -15.67 19.42
N GLU A 225 34.62 -14.97 18.80
CA GLU A 225 34.86 -13.81 17.94
C GLU A 225 33.51 -13.21 17.49
N ARG A 226 33.18 -12.03 18.01
CA ARG A 226 32.79 -10.86 17.20
C ARG A 226 32.63 -9.63 18.10
N ALA A 227 33.67 -8.79 18.06
CA ALA A 227 33.50 -7.36 17.89
C ALA A 227 33.15 -7.08 16.41
#